data_AF-A0A7K0CY22-F1
#
_entry.id   AF-A0A7K0CY22-F1
#
_cell.length_a   1.000
_cell.length_b   1.000
_cell.length_c   1.000
_cell.angle_alpha   90.00
_cell.angle_beta   90.00
_cell.angle_gamma   90.00
#
_symmetry.space_group_name_H-M   'P 1'
#
loop_
_entity.id
_entity.type
_entity.pdbx_description
1 polymer ?
#
loop_
_entity_poly.entity_id
_entity_poly.type
_entity_poly.pdbx_seq_one_letter_code
_entity_poly.pdbx_strand_id
1 'polypeptide(L)'
;MFNWYVALLALSGIVMLVLAALKQGQSVVSRSINGIFGAVFVGYAIYLAFFFDGGSYLIFFQAFLLPVLMVVNFFRNRTPRPKLTETQQAWREFQRSDQAR
;
A
#
# COMPACT_ATOMS: atom_id res chain seq x y z
N MET A 1 -0.24 16.60 -20.89
CA MET A 1 -0.32 16.62 -19.40
C MET A 1 -1.56 15.90 -18.88
N PHE A 2 -2.77 16.31 -19.27
CA PHE A 2 -4.03 15.68 -18.82
C PHE A 2 -4.12 14.17 -19.12
N ASN A 3 -3.95 13.75 -20.37
CA ASN A 3 -4.04 12.32 -20.75
C ASN A 3 -3.02 11.45 -20.02
N TRP A 4 -1.82 11.97 -19.78
CA TRP A 4 -0.79 11.24 -19.05
C TRP A 4 -1.14 11.07 -17.57
N TYR A 5 -1.67 12.12 -16.93
CA TYR A 5 -2.17 12.05 -15.57
C TYR A 5 -3.29 11.01 -15.43
N VAL A 6 -4.28 11.03 -16.33
CA VAL A 6 -5.40 10.08 -16.33
C VAL A 6 -4.91 8.64 -16.53
N ALA A 7 -3.98 8.41 -17.47
CA ALA A 7 -3.39 7.09 -17.72
C ALA A 7 -2.61 6.57 -16.50
N LEU A 8 -1.79 7.41 -15.87
CA LEU A 8 -1.05 7.04 -14.66
C LEU A 8 -2.00 6.77 -13.49
N LEU A 9 -3.09 7.54 -13.36
CA LEU A 9 -4.05 7.39 -12.28
C LEU A 9 -4.81 6.06 -12.43
N ALA A 10 -5.22 5.74 -13.65
CA ALA A 10 -5.80 4.44 -14.00
C ALA A 10 -4.82 3.30 -13.68
N LEU A 11 -3.56 3.43 -14.09
CA LEU A 11 -2.53 2.42 -13.83
C LEU A 11 -2.33 2.20 -12.31
N SER A 12 -2.21 3.28 -11.54
CA SER A 12 -2.12 3.23 -10.07
C SER A 12 -3.31 2.49 -9.46
N GLY A 13 -4.52 2.86 -9.86
CA GLY A 13 -5.75 2.24 -9.37
C GLY A 13 -5.81 0.75 -9.70
N ILE A 14 -5.44 0.36 -10.92
CA ILE A 14 -5.39 -1.05 -11.34
C ILE A 14 -4.38 -1.83 -10.50
N VAL A 15 -3.16 -1.30 -10.30
CA VAL A 15 -2.14 -1.96 -9.46
C VAL A 15 -2.67 -2.18 -8.04
N MET A 16 -3.33 -1.19 -7.46
CA MET A 16 -3.93 -1.30 -6.13
C MET A 16 -5.04 -2.36 -6.08
N LEU A 17 -5.90 -2.43 -7.10
CA LEU A 17 -6.93 -3.47 -7.18
C LEU A 17 -6.32 -4.88 -7.35
N VAL A 18 -5.26 -5.02 -8.16
CA VAL A 18 -4.53 -6.28 -8.30
C VAL A 18 -3.93 -6.70 -6.95
N LEU A 19 -3.28 -5.78 -6.22
CA LEU A 19 -2.75 -6.06 -4.89
C LEU A 19 -3.85 -6.43 -3.88
N ALA A 20 -5.05 -5.89 -4.01
CA ALA A 20 -6.19 -6.24 -3.18
C ALA A 20 -6.80 -7.62 -3.54
N ALA A 21 -6.72 -8.02 -4.80
CA ALA A 21 -7.18 -9.32 -5.28
C ALA A 21 -6.24 -10.46 -4.85
N LEU A 22 -4.94 -10.20 -4.78
CA LEU A 22 -3.94 -11.19 -4.37
C LEU A 22 -4.05 -11.51 -2.86
N LYS A 23 -4.54 -12.72 -2.53
CA LYS A 23 -4.64 -13.24 -1.16
C LYS A 23 -3.31 -13.83 -0.62
N GLN A 24 -2.21 -13.11 -0.77
CA GLN A 24 -0.87 -13.59 -0.35
C GLN A 24 -0.45 -13.06 1.03
N GLY A 25 -1.13 -13.49 2.09
CA GLY A 25 -0.71 -13.21 3.48
C GLY A 25 -0.76 -11.73 3.90
N GLN A 26 -1.43 -10.86 3.13
CA GLN A 26 -1.70 -9.48 3.53
C GLN A 26 -2.71 -9.44 4.68
N SER A 27 -2.54 -8.47 5.58
CA SER A 27 -3.56 -8.18 6.59
C SER A 27 -4.86 -7.72 5.93
N VAL A 28 -6.00 -8.02 6.59
CA VAL A 28 -7.32 -7.59 6.12
C VAL A 28 -7.35 -6.06 5.90
N VAL A 29 -6.71 -5.31 6.79
CA VAL A 29 -6.58 -3.85 6.70
C VAL A 29 -5.84 -3.40 5.43
N SER A 30 -4.67 -4.00 5.15
CA SER A 30 -3.89 -3.68 3.94
C SER A 30 -4.69 -3.95 2.67
N ARG A 31 -5.43 -5.07 2.65
CA ARG A 31 -6.26 -5.45 1.52
C ARG A 31 -7.42 -4.49 1.30
N SER A 32 -8.10 -4.09 2.37
CA SER A 32 -9.21 -3.12 2.29
C SER A 32 -8.73 -1.76 1.81
N ILE A 33 -7.58 -1.28 2.30
CA ILE A 33 -6.96 -0.03 1.84
C ILE A 33 -6.68 -0.11 0.33
N ASN A 34 -6.00 -1.16 -0.13
CA ASN A 34 -5.71 -1.36 -1.55
C ASN A 34 -6.98 -1.39 -2.40
N GLY A 35 -8.05 -2.06 -1.93
CA GLY A 35 -9.32 -2.15 -2.65
C GLY A 35 -10.05 -0.80 -2.75
N ILE A 36 -10.20 -0.09 -1.63
CA ILE A 36 -10.93 1.20 -1.59
C ILE A 36 -10.19 2.24 -2.43
N PHE A 37 -8.89 2.45 -2.18
CA PHE A 37 -8.12 3.45 -2.92
C PHE A 37 -7.97 3.07 -4.40
N GLY A 38 -7.82 1.77 -4.71
CA GLY A 38 -7.81 1.30 -6.09
C GLY A 38 -9.12 1.64 -6.82
N ALA A 39 -10.26 1.36 -6.19
CA ALA A 39 -11.57 1.68 -6.76
C ALA A 39 -11.77 3.20 -6.94
N VAL A 40 -11.35 4.00 -5.96
CA VAL A 40 -11.42 5.47 -6.04
C VAL A 40 -10.56 6.01 -7.19
N PHE A 41 -9.33 5.53 -7.35
CA PHE A 41 -8.43 6.00 -8.41
C PHE A 41 -8.92 5.58 -9.79
N VAL A 42 -9.36 4.33 -9.97
CA VAL A 42 -9.94 3.87 -11.25
C VAL A 42 -11.23 4.64 -11.55
N GLY A 43 -12.12 4.79 -10.56
CA GLY A 43 -13.36 5.54 -10.73
C GLY A 43 -13.12 6.99 -11.13
N TYR A 44 -12.16 7.66 -10.49
CA TYR A 44 -11.80 9.04 -10.83
C TYR A 44 -11.14 9.14 -12.21
N ALA A 45 -10.28 8.18 -12.59
CA ALA A 45 -9.73 8.12 -13.94
C ALA A 45 -10.80 7.92 -15.01
N ILE A 46 -11.80 7.05 -14.76
CA ILE A 46 -12.95 6.85 -15.65
C ILE A 46 -13.78 8.14 -15.76
N TYR A 47 -14.05 8.81 -14.64
CA TYR A 47 -14.74 10.10 -14.64
C TYR A 47 -14.02 11.13 -15.51
N LEU A 48 -12.71 11.29 -15.33
CA LEU A 48 -11.90 12.21 -16.11
C LEU A 48 -11.78 11.82 -17.60
N ALA A 49 -11.79 10.52 -17.92
CA ALA A 49 -11.64 10.05 -19.29
C ALA A 49 -12.93 10.16 -20.12
N PHE A 50 -14.10 9.94 -19.51
CA PHE A 50 -15.36 9.78 -20.24
C PHE A 50 -16.41 10.85 -19.95
N PHE A 51 -16.37 11.49 -18.78
CA PHE A 51 -17.42 12.42 -18.32
C PHE A 51 -16.92 13.85 -18.11
N PHE A 52 -15.62 14.09 -18.30
CA PHE A 52 -15.03 15.40 -18.09
C PHE A 52 -14.89 16.15 -19.41
N ASP A 53 -15.76 17.14 -19.61
CA ASP A 53 -15.82 17.97 -20.83
C ASP A 53 -14.88 19.20 -20.81
N GLY A 54 -13.95 19.26 -19.84
CA GLY A 54 -12.95 20.31 -19.73
C GLY A 54 -13.18 21.27 -18.55
N GLY A 55 -12.13 22.03 -18.21
CA GLY A 55 -12.09 22.93 -17.06
C GLY A 55 -10.92 22.64 -16.12
N SER A 56 -11.08 22.98 -14.84
CA SER A 56 -10.09 22.72 -13.80
C SER A 56 -10.37 21.40 -13.08
N TYR A 57 -9.35 20.56 -12.93
CA TYR A 57 -9.43 19.31 -12.19
C TYR A 57 -8.36 19.26 -11.09
N LEU A 58 -8.63 18.47 -10.05
CA LEU A 58 -7.71 18.30 -8.93
C LEU A 58 -6.70 17.20 -9.26
N ILE A 59 -5.43 17.56 -9.15
CA ILE A 59 -4.31 16.64 -9.35
C ILE A 59 -3.87 16.11 -7.98
N PHE A 60 -4.08 14.82 -7.76
CA PHE A 60 -3.64 14.16 -6.53
C PHE A 60 -2.32 13.43 -6.77
N PHE A 61 -1.19 14.13 -6.60
CA PHE A 61 0.12 13.50 -6.72
C PHE A 61 0.32 12.33 -5.75
N GLN A 62 -0.34 12.37 -4.59
CA GLN A 62 -0.36 11.25 -3.64
C GLN A 62 -0.91 9.95 -4.22
N ALA A 63 -1.80 10.03 -5.22
CA ALA A 63 -2.37 8.84 -5.86
C ALA A 63 -1.31 8.01 -6.59
N PHE A 64 -0.15 8.59 -6.90
CA PHE A 64 1.01 7.89 -7.47
C PHE A 64 1.98 7.38 -6.42
N LEU A 65 2.08 8.06 -5.27
CA LEU A 65 3.01 7.68 -4.21
C LEU A 65 2.47 6.52 -3.36
N LEU A 66 1.16 6.55 -3.09
CA LEU A 66 0.46 5.58 -2.27
C LEU A 66 0.61 4.12 -2.78
N PRO A 67 0.40 3.81 -4.08
CA PRO A 67 0.66 2.45 -4.59
C PRO A 67 2.11 2.01 -4.41
N VAL A 68 3.09 2.89 -4.62
CA VAL A 68 4.52 2.55 -4.46
C VAL A 68 4.82 2.18 -3.01
N LEU A 69 4.31 2.97 -2.04
CA LEU A 69 4.46 2.66 -0.62
C LEU A 69 3.79 1.34 -0.25
N MET A 70 2.60 1.07 -0.78
CA MET A 70 1.90 -0.20 -0.55
C MET A 70 2.67 -1.39 -1.12
N VAL A 71 3.23 -1.26 -2.32
CA VAL A 71 4.10 -2.29 -2.92
C VAL A 71 5.34 -2.54 -2.05
N VAL A 72 6.04 -1.49 -1.62
CA VAL A 72 7.22 -1.64 -0.75
C VAL A 72 6.85 -2.31 0.58
N ASN A 73 5.74 -1.91 1.21
CA ASN A 73 5.29 -2.50 2.46
C ASN A 73 4.87 -3.97 2.30
N PHE A 74 4.27 -4.32 1.16
CA PHE A 74 3.93 -5.69 0.79
C PHE A 74 5.17 -6.59 0.71
N PHE A 75 6.29 -6.07 0.21
CA PHE A 75 7.56 -6.81 0.21
C PHE A 75 8.29 -6.78 1.56
N ARG A 76 8.28 -5.66 2.28
CA ARG A 76 8.97 -5.53 3.58
C ARG A 76 8.44 -6.50 4.63
N ASN A 77 7.14 -6.78 4.64
CA ASN A 77 6.54 -7.71 5.58
C ASN A 77 6.87 -9.19 5.28
N ARG A 78 7.56 -9.47 4.17
CA ARG A 78 8.02 -10.81 3.80
C ARG A 78 9.47 -11.07 4.18
N THR A 79 10.23 -10.03 4.52
CA THR A 79 11.60 -10.20 4.97
C THR A 79 11.57 -10.94 6.32
N PRO A 80 12.20 -12.12 6.44
CA PRO A 80 12.27 -12.82 7.72
C PRO A 80 12.85 -11.90 8.78
N ARG A 81 12.19 -11.77 9.93
CA ARG A 81 12.79 -11.05 11.05
C ARG A 81 14.14 -11.71 11.35
N PRO A 82 15.23 -10.94 11.50
CA PRO A 82 16.51 -11.50 11.88
C PRO A 82 16.31 -12.35 13.14
N LYS A 83 16.77 -13.62 13.11
CA LYS A 83 16.83 -14.42 14.33
C LYS A 83 17.74 -13.68 15.30
N LEU A 84 17.24 -13.41 16.50
CA LEU A 84 18.03 -12.76 17.56
C LEU A 84 19.27 -13.61 17.81
N THR A 85 20.44 -12.98 17.89
CA THR A 85 21.68 -13.66 18.29
C THR A 85 21.49 -14.30 19.67
N GLU A 86 22.15 -15.41 19.95
CA GLU A 86 22.07 -16.10 21.26
C GLU A 86 22.28 -15.15 22.45
N THR A 87 23.20 -14.20 22.31
CA THR A 87 23.42 -13.14 23.31
C THR A 87 22.18 -12.25 23.51
N GLN A 88 21.52 -11.81 22.44
CA GLN A 88 20.30 -11.00 22.51
C GLN A 88 19.12 -11.77 23.11
N GLN A 89 19.07 -13.09 22.93
CA GLN A 89 18.07 -13.95 23.56
C GLN A 89 18.29 -14.04 25.07
N ALA A 90 19.54 -14.30 25.51
CA ALA A 90 19.91 -14.35 26.92
C ALA A 90 19.60 -13.04 27.66
N TRP A 91 19.87 -11.88 27.05
CA TRP A 91 19.53 -10.57 27.63
C TRP A 91 18.02 -10.36 27.81
N ARG A 92 17.21 -10.82 26.85
CA ARG A 92 15.74 -10.68 26.92
C ARG A 92 15.14 -11.61 27.97
N GLU A 93 15.70 -12.79 28.16
CA GLU A 93 15.30 -13.73 29.22
C GLU A 93 15.64 -13.17 30.61
N PHE A 94 16.84 -12.60 30.79
CA PHE A 94 17.23 -11.94 32.04
C PHE A 94 16.27 -10.80 32.42
N GLN A 95 15.97 -9.90 31.48
CA GLN A 95 15.00 -8.81 31.71
C GLN A 95 13.60 -9.33 32.09
N ARG A 96 13.17 -10.44 31.48
CA ARG A 96 11.87 -11.04 31.78
C ARG A 96 11.84 -11.67 33.17
N SER A 97 12.95 -12.24 33.65
CA SER A 97 13.06 -12.77 35.00
C SER A 97 13.10 -11.68 36.09
N ASP A 98 13.70 -10.53 35.80
CA ASP A 98 13.77 -9.40 36.74
C ASP A 98 12.42 -8.71 36.91
N GLN A 99 11.60 -8.60 35.85
CA GLN A 99 10.24 -8.06 35.94
C GLN A 99 9.24 -9.00 36.65
N ALA A 100 9.58 -10.28 36.79
CA ALA A 100 8.72 -11.30 37.41
C ALA A 100 9.02 -11.54 38.90
N ARG A 101 10.02 -10.83 39.45
CA ARG A 101 10.36 -10.80 40.88
C ARG A 101 9.77 -9.55 41.53
#